data_AF-A0A1V5VRA6-F1
#
_entry.id   AF-A0A1V5VRA6-F1
#
_cell.length_a   1.000
_cell.length_b   1.000
_cell.length_c   1.000
_cell.angle_alpha   90.00
_cell.angle_beta   90.00
_cell.angle_gamma   90.00
#
_symmetry.space_group_name_H-M   'P 1'
#
loop_
_entity.id
_entity.type
_entity.pdbx_description
1 polymer ?
#
loop_
_entity_poly.entity_id
_entity_poly.type
_entity_poly.pdbx_seq_one_letter_code
_entity_poly.pdbx_strand_id
1 'polypeptide(L)' 'MRRYGLDGQPRATYAQLGRQLGLTRERVRQLHQEALLWLQHPAHAQQLRSLLDRHTIREYAAAATRQAQWRARSRGVRDG' A
#
# COMPACT_ATOMS: atom_id res chain seq x y z
N MET A 1 7.96 -2.14 5.52
CA MET A 1 9.00 -2.26 6.56
C MET A 1 10.13 -1.23 6.41
N ARG A 2 11.12 -1.44 5.53
CA ARG A 2 12.35 -0.60 5.51
C ARG A 2 12.17 0.87 5.14
N ARG A 3 11.20 1.24 4.30
CA ARG A 3 10.94 2.67 4.00
C ARG A 3 10.56 3.48 5.23
N TYR A 4 9.90 2.85 6.19
CA TYR A 4 9.41 3.48 7.42
C TYR A 4 10.26 3.14 8.65
N GLY A 5 11.33 2.33 8.48
CA GLY A 5 12.19 1.90 9.59
C GLY A 5 11.49 0.98 10.59
N LEU A 6 10.57 0.14 10.12
CA LEU A 6 9.89 -0.85 10.95
C LEU A 6 10.81 -2.07 11.17
N ASP A 7 10.53 -2.85 12.22
CA ASP A 7 11.19 -4.13 12.53
C ASP A 7 12.69 -4.01 12.82
N GLY A 8 13.05 -2.95 13.55
CA GLY A 8 14.43 -2.68 13.94
C GLY A 8 15.35 -2.27 12.78
N GLN A 9 14.81 -2.05 11.57
CA GLN A 9 15.59 -1.62 10.41
C GLN A 9 15.68 -0.10 10.34
N PRO A 10 16.80 0.48 9.90
CA PRO A 10 16.87 1.91 9.61
C PRO A 10 15.97 2.28 8.43
N ARG A 11 15.46 3.52 8.42
CA ARG A 11 14.67 4.02 7.30
C ARG A 11 15.51 4.02 6.02
N ALA A 12 14.91 3.61 4.91
CA ALA A 12 15.54 3.61 3.59
C ALA A 12 14.78 4.48 2.59
N THR A 13 15.53 5.17 1.72
CA THR A 13 14.98 5.91 0.58
C THR A 13 14.62 4.99 -0.57
N TYR A 14 13.79 5.45 -1.51
CA TYR A 14 13.46 4.69 -2.73
C TYR A 14 14.70 4.35 -3.56
N ALA A 15 15.72 5.22 -3.59
CA ALA A 15 16.95 4.97 -4.32
C ALA A 15 17.80 3.85 -3.67
N GLN A 16 17.90 3.85 -2.34
CA GLN A 16 18.61 2.79 -1.61
C GLN A 16 17.92 1.43 -1.77
N LEU A 17 16.59 1.41 -1.68
CA LEU A 17 15.80 0.21 -1.93
C LEU A 17 15.91 -0.26 -3.39
N GLY A 18 15.91 0.68 -4.34
CA GLY A 18 16.11 0.37 -5.76
C GLY A 18 17.44 -0.32 -6.01
N ARG A 19 18.54 0.23 -5.47
CA ARG A 19 19.88 -0.39 -5.57
C ARG A 19 19.91 -1.81 -4.99
N GLN A 20 19.27 -2.04 -3.85
CA GLN A 20 19.24 -3.37 -3.20
C GLN A 20 18.37 -4.39 -3.96
N LEU A 21 17.31 -3.93 -4.61
CA LEU A 21 16.35 -4.78 -5.32
C LEU A 21 16.68 -4.94 -6.82
N GLY A 22 17.73 -4.27 -7.33
CA GLY A 22 18.00 -4.20 -8.76
C GLY A 22 16.93 -3.44 -9.56
N LEU A 23 16.21 -2.53 -8.90
CA LEU A 23 15.11 -1.75 -9.49
C LEU A 23 15.44 -0.26 -9.58
N THR A 24 14.77 0.43 -10.49
CA THR A 24 14.85 1.89 -10.54
C THR A 24 14.13 2.52 -9.35
N ARG A 25 14.55 3.73 -8.97
CA ARG A 25 13.89 4.54 -7.92
C ARG A 25 12.38 4.67 -8.17
N GLU A 26 11.99 4.90 -9.42
CA GLU A 26 10.60 5.10 -9.80
C GLU A 26 9.79 3.80 -9.73
N ARG A 27 10.38 2.65 -10.11
CA ARG A 27 9.71 1.36 -9.96
C ARG A 27 9.41 1.04 -8.50
N VAL A 28 10.36 1.32 -7.59
CA VAL A 28 10.13 1.16 -6.14
C VAL A 28 9.05 2.12 -5.65
N ARG A 29 8.98 3.36 -6.17
CA ARG A 29 7.92 4.31 -5.84
C ARG A 29 6.54 3.76 -6.25
N GLN A 30 6.43 3.20 -7.45
CA GLN A 30 5.17 2.60 -7.95
C GLN A 30 4.72 1.42 -7.08
N LEU A 31 5.61 0.46 -6.83
CA LEU A 31 5.31 -0.70 -5.96
C LEU A 31 4.92 -0.25 -4.56
N HIS A 32 5.54 0.81 -4.05
CA HIS A 32 5.17 1.38 -2.76
C HIS A 32 3.75 1.96 -2.76
N GLN A 33 3.37 2.69 -3.80
CA GLN A 33 2.00 3.21 -3.93
C GLN A 33 0.97 2.09 -4.07
N GLU A 34 1.28 1.05 -4.85
CA GLU A 34 0.42 -0.12 -5.00
C GLU A 34 0.22 -0.85 -3.66
N ALA A 35 1.29 -1.07 -2.89
CA ALA A 35 1.21 -1.66 -1.57
C ALA A 35 0.35 -0.82 -0.61
N LEU A 36 0.48 0.52 -0.64
CA LEU A 36 -0.35 1.41 0.16
C LEU A 36 -1.84 1.30 -0.22
N LEU A 37 -2.15 1.20 -1.51
CA LEU A 37 -3.53 1.02 -1.98
C LEU A 37 -4.10 -0.33 -1.52
N TRP A 38 -3.29 -1.39 -1.59
CA TRP A 38 -3.68 -2.72 -1.13
C TRP A 38 -3.97 -2.73 0.38
N LEU A 39 -3.10 -2.12 1.19
CA LEU A 39 -3.29 -2.01 2.65
C LEU A 39 -4.46 -1.10 3.06
N GLN A 40 -4.90 -0.18 2.20
CA GLN A 40 -6.08 0.66 2.44
C GLN A 40 -7.41 -0.07 2.15
N HIS A 41 -7.38 -1.25 1.52
CA HIS A 41 -8.56 -2.06 1.24
C HIS A 41 -9.25 -2.52 2.53
N PRO A 42 -10.59 -2.37 2.72
CA PRO A 42 -11.34 -2.80 3.89
C PRO A 42 -10.97 -4.20 4.38
N ALA A 43 -10.85 -5.15 3.44
CA ALA A 43 -10.49 -6.53 3.74
C ALA A 43 -9.08 -6.71 4.35
N HIS A 44 -8.17 -5.75 4.14
CA HIS A 44 -6.79 -5.79 4.65
C HIS A 44 -6.53 -4.73 5.73
N ALA A 45 -7.34 -3.66 5.75
CA ALA A 45 -7.19 -2.53 6.65
C ALA A 45 -7.79 -2.78 8.04
N GLN A 46 -8.60 -3.83 8.22
CA GLN A 46 -9.30 -4.08 9.49
C GLN A 46 -8.35 -4.10 10.68
N GLN A 47 -7.30 -4.93 10.63
CA GLN A 47 -6.33 -5.03 11.72
C GLN A 47 -5.64 -3.68 11.98
N LEU A 48 -5.22 -2.98 10.93
CA LEU A 48 -4.55 -1.69 11.04
C LEU A 48 -5.47 -0.60 11.61
N ARG A 49 -6.76 -0.62 11.28
CA ARG A 49 -7.77 0.31 11.77
C ARG A 49 -8.18 0.03 13.21
N SER A 50 -8.24 -1.24 13.61
CA SER A 50 -8.49 -1.64 14.99
C SER A 50 -7.39 -1.13 15.94
N LEU A 51 -6.12 -1.10 15.50
CA LEU A 51 -5.05 -0.46 16.27
C LEU A 51 -5.25 1.04 16.51
N LEU A 52 -6.08 1.70 15.69
CA LEU A 52 -6.40 3.13 15.81
C LEU A 52 -7.78 3.40 16.41
N ASP A 53 -8.49 2.34 16.83
CA ASP A 53 -9.89 2.39 17.26
C ASP A 53 -10.87 2.99 16.21
N ARG A 54 -10.53 2.90 14.92
CA ARG A 54 -11.30 3.44 13.78
C ARG A 54 -11.99 2.33 12.98
N HIS A 55 -12.73 1.47 13.66
CA HIS A 55 -13.27 0.24 13.08
C HIS A 55 -14.80 0.19 13.07
N THR A 56 -15.48 1.35 13.03
CA THR A 56 -16.95 1.37 12.91
C THR A 56 -17.41 1.03 11.50
N ILE A 57 -18.56 0.35 11.37
CA ILE A 57 -19.15 -0.04 10.08
C ILE A 57 -19.35 1.19 9.14
N ARG A 58 -19.66 2.36 9.72
CA ARG A 58 -19.85 3.62 8.99
C ARG A 58 -18.56 4.16 8.34
N GLU A 59 -17.40 3.93 8.96
CA GLU A 59 -16.08 4.33 8.41
C GLU A 59 -15.61 3.41 7.27
N TYR A 60 -16.16 2.20 7.16
CA TYR A 60 -15.91 1.32 6.02
C TYR A 60 -16.61 1.80 4.75
N ALA A 61 -17.85 2.29 4.88
CA ALA A 61 -18.63 2.80 3.75
C ALA A 61 -17.95 3.99 3.05
N ALA A 62 -17.39 4.93 3.81
CA ALA A 62 -16.69 6.10 3.27
C ALA A 62 -15.34 5.76 2.59
N ALA A 63 -14.71 4.63 2.95
CA ALA A 63 -13.43 4.22 2.38
C ALA A 63 -13.56 3.49 1.02
N ALA A 64 -14.76 3.02 0.66
CA ALA A 64 -15.02 2.23 -0.54
C ALA A 64 -14.90 3.03 -1.85
N THR A 65 -15.10 4.36 -1.83
CA THR A 65 -15.11 5.22 -3.03
C THR A 65 -13.75 5.32 -3.73
N ARG A 66 -12.63 5.39 -2.99
CA ARG A 66 -11.27 5.39 -3.56
C ARG A 66 -10.88 4.07 -4.21
N GLN A 67 -11.50 2.96 -3.79
CA GLN A 67 -11.17 1.62 -4.28
C GLN A 67 -11.90 1.20 -5.54
N ALA A 68 -13.13 1.68 -5.75
CA ALA A 68 -13.86 1.45 -6.99
C ALA A 68 -13.02 1.89 -8.21
N GLN A 69 -12.27 2.99 -8.07
CA GLN A 69 -11.39 3.52 -9.10
C GLN A 69 -10.14 2.66 -9.37
N TRP A 70 -9.59 1.96 -8.36
CA TRP A 70 -8.47 1.03 -8.56
C TRP A 70 -8.91 -0.29 -9.20
N ARG A 71 -10.04 -0.87 -8.74
CA ARG A 71 -10.60 -2.11 -9.32
C ARG A 71 -11.00 -1.95 -10.80
N ALA A 72 -11.33 -0.74 -11.23
CA ALA A 72 -11.62 -0.42 -12.63
C ALA A 72 -10.35 -0.41 -13.51
N ARG A 73 -9.17 -0.12 -12.95
CA ARG A 73 -7.89 0.00 -13.68
C ARG A 73 -7.06 -1.29 -13.64
N SER A 74 -7.19 -2.09 -12.58
CA SER A 74 -6.40 -3.31 -12.39
C SER A 74 -6.93 -4.56 -13.11
N ARG A 75 -8.10 -4.49 -13.78
CA ARG A 75 -8.66 -5.62 -14.57
C ARG A 75 -8.10 -5.78 -15.98
N GLY A 76 -7.18 -4.91 -16.42
CA GLY A 76 -6.59 -4.96 -17.77
C GLY A 76 -5.05 -5.11 -17.83
N VAL A 77 -4.37 -5.38 -16.71
CA VAL A 77 -2.90 -5.42 -16.64
C VAL A 77 -2.42 -6.71 -15.96
N ARG A 78 -2.92 -7.85 -16.42
CA ARG A 78 -2.39 -9.19 -16.10
C ARG A 78 -2.58 -10.10 -17.31
N ASP A 79 -1.85 -9.81 -18.38
CA ASP A 79 -1.46 -10.77 -19.43
C ASP A 79 -0.22 -10.20 -20.13
N GLY A 80 0.87 -10.97 -20.14
CA GLY A 80 2.20 -10.58 -20.64
C GLY A 80 3.31 -11.29 -19.88
#